data_AF-A0A914N2I3-F1
#
_entry.id   AF-A0A914N2I3-F1
#
_cell.length_a   1.000
_cell.length_b   1.000
_cell.length_c   1.000
_cell.angle_alpha   90.00
_cell.angle_beta   90.00
_cell.angle_gamma   90.00
#
_symmetry.space_group_name_H-M   'P 1'
#
loop_
_entity.id
_entity.type
_entity.pdbx_description
1 polymer ?
#
loop_
_entity_poly.entity_id
_entity_poly.type
_entity_poly.pdbx_seq_one_letter_code
_entity_poly.pdbx_strand_id
1 'polypeptide(L)'
;MLHMFRDLLSRCPAPKEWSKIRLTQTKIFLKILRFSSAYLQHEFSSEINFSGQLWLECMYSCVAVIKWACLEKVFSRQKRDNRRSYLNRDYHNICKISVKILLSLWHSLSPDQKIQLMPEMISPLIENINKLFDLYSSYLSVLNIQSQTQIETGLFCTVQLIEFYLEMGQNSLYLIYLYKLYDLNISAGNWVEAAITLQRHSSLLNWTNERPSKYLYGARKQNLIFTTQMALKEYICVEMAKLFEKGQHWELAIETNRELINVYETIFFDYIKLSELLKKNAYLYEKIIKELRLESNYFLIAFYGKKCPSYLANKKFIFRGQPLESWATFKQRFLASFSDFKFIESMEITSEELQKSEDKLVQVG
;
A
#
# COMPACT_ATOMS: atom_id res chain seq x y z
N MET A 1 24.14 -14.14 12.74
CA MET A 1 24.73 -13.83 11.41
C MET A 1 23.69 -13.84 10.29
N LEU A 2 22.94 -14.94 10.08
CA LEU A 2 21.93 -15.03 9.01
C LEU A 2 20.80 -13.98 9.13
N HIS A 3 20.33 -13.70 10.35
CA HIS A 3 19.41 -12.58 10.62
C HIS A 3 19.92 -11.23 10.09
N MET A 4 21.17 -10.87 10.41
CA MET A 4 21.80 -9.63 9.93
C MET A 4 21.81 -9.57 8.39
N PHE A 5 22.06 -10.70 7.71
CA PHE A 5 22.01 -10.73 6.24
C PHE A 5 20.59 -10.56 5.68
N ARG A 6 19.58 -11.11 6.35
CA ARG A 6 18.18 -10.88 5.99
C ARG A 6 17.80 -9.41 6.15
N ASP A 7 18.28 -8.75 7.20
CA ASP A 7 18.07 -7.31 7.42
C ASP A 7 18.79 -6.45 6.37
N LEU A 8 20.01 -6.83 5.99
CA LEU A 8 20.74 -6.14 4.92
C LEU A 8 20.13 -6.35 3.53
N LEU A 9 19.41 -7.46 3.30
CA LEU A 9 18.65 -7.69 2.06
C LEU A 9 17.36 -6.88 2.03
N SER A 10 16.68 -6.72 3.17
CA SER A 10 15.42 -5.95 3.27
C SER A 10 15.67 -4.44 3.29
N ARG A 11 16.74 -3.99 3.95
CA ARG A 11 17.16 -2.59 4.08
C ARG A 11 18.56 -2.40 3.51
N CYS A 12 18.72 -2.71 2.23
CA CYS A 12 20.02 -2.56 1.59
C CYS A 12 20.45 -1.08 1.60
N PRO A 13 21.62 -0.74 2.16
CA PRO A 13 22.10 0.65 2.25
C PRO A 13 22.47 1.23 0.87
N ALA A 14 22.66 0.37 -0.14
CA ALA A 14 22.97 0.83 -1.49
C ALA A 14 21.72 1.39 -2.21
N PRO A 15 21.79 2.57 -2.86
CA PRO A 15 20.71 3.16 -3.67
C PRO A 15 20.28 2.28 -4.84
N LYS A 16 19.02 2.40 -5.32
CA LYS A 16 18.43 1.57 -6.40
C LYS A 16 19.19 1.60 -7.73
N GLU A 17 20.04 2.58 -7.97
CA GLU A 17 20.91 2.62 -9.16
C GLU A 17 22.11 1.66 -9.08
N TRP A 18 22.57 1.31 -7.87
CA TRP A 18 23.80 0.53 -7.65
C TRP A 18 23.58 -0.98 -7.79
N SER A 19 22.94 -1.40 -8.87
CA SER A 19 22.54 -2.80 -9.12
C SER A 19 23.73 -3.77 -9.11
N LYS A 20 24.91 -3.37 -9.57
CA LYS A 20 26.13 -4.19 -9.53
C LYS A 20 26.59 -4.47 -8.09
N ILE A 21 26.65 -3.44 -7.25
CA ILE A 21 27.08 -3.56 -5.84
C ILE A 21 26.10 -4.45 -5.08
N ARG A 22 24.80 -4.20 -5.26
CA ARG A 22 23.74 -5.05 -4.73
C ARG A 22 23.86 -6.50 -5.19
N LEU A 23 24.09 -6.72 -6.48
CA LEU A 23 24.26 -8.07 -7.02
C LEU A 23 25.49 -8.77 -6.44
N THR A 24 26.62 -8.08 -6.30
CA THR A 24 27.82 -8.65 -5.67
C THR A 24 27.60 -8.97 -4.21
N GLN A 25 26.93 -8.09 -3.46
CA GLN A 25 26.56 -8.33 -2.07
C GLN A 25 25.70 -9.60 -1.94
N THR A 26 24.67 -9.75 -2.77
CA THR A 26 23.83 -10.95 -2.74
C THR A 26 24.59 -12.20 -3.19
N LYS A 27 25.53 -12.10 -4.14
CA LYS A 27 26.41 -13.23 -4.50
C LYS A 27 27.29 -13.68 -3.32
N ILE A 28 27.76 -12.75 -2.48
CA ILE A 28 28.50 -13.08 -1.25
C ILE A 28 27.56 -13.76 -0.25
N PHE A 29 26.38 -13.22 -0.01
CA PHE A 29 25.39 -13.83 0.89
C PHE A 29 25.01 -15.24 0.44
N LEU A 30 24.88 -15.46 -0.87
CA LEU A 30 24.61 -16.79 -1.42
C LEU A 30 25.75 -17.78 -1.18
N LYS A 31 27.02 -17.34 -1.22
CA LYS A 31 28.17 -18.18 -0.87
C LYS A 31 28.14 -18.55 0.61
N ILE A 32 27.83 -17.59 1.48
CA ILE A 32 27.73 -17.83 2.93
C ILE A 32 26.58 -18.80 3.21
N LEU A 33 25.41 -18.61 2.58
CA LEU A 33 24.27 -19.53 2.71
C LEU A 33 24.61 -20.95 2.28
N ARG A 34 25.38 -21.14 1.20
CA ARG A 34 25.86 -22.47 0.80
C ARG A 34 26.72 -23.11 1.88
N PHE A 35 27.65 -22.35 2.44
CA PHE A 35 28.52 -22.85 3.50
C PHE A 35 27.72 -23.19 4.76
N SER A 36 26.85 -22.28 5.22
CA SER A 36 25.98 -22.50 6.38
C SER A 36 25.05 -23.70 6.19
N SER A 37 24.47 -23.86 5.00
CA SER A 37 23.63 -25.02 4.67
C SER A 37 24.41 -26.33 4.74
N ALA A 38 25.61 -26.39 4.16
CA ALA A 38 26.44 -27.60 4.18
C ALA A 38 26.86 -27.96 5.62
N TYR A 39 27.24 -26.95 6.41
CA TYR A 39 27.58 -27.13 7.82
C TYR A 39 26.40 -27.65 8.66
N LEU A 40 25.21 -27.06 8.48
CA LEU A 40 23.99 -27.52 9.16
C LEU A 40 23.64 -28.97 8.83
N GLN A 41 23.78 -29.37 7.57
CA GLN A 41 23.52 -30.74 7.14
C GLN A 41 24.54 -31.76 7.67
N HIS A 42 25.78 -31.33 7.94
CA HIS A 42 26.83 -32.21 8.47
C HIS A 42 26.71 -32.40 9.99
N GLU A 43 26.56 -31.30 10.73
CA GLU A 43 26.64 -31.30 12.20
C GLU A 43 25.28 -31.41 12.90
N PHE A 44 24.21 -30.92 12.27
CA PHE A 44 22.88 -30.74 12.90
C PHE A 44 21.77 -31.53 12.18
N SER A 45 22.12 -32.55 11.40
CA SER A 45 21.16 -33.43 10.72
C SER A 45 20.76 -34.65 11.56
N SER A 46 21.58 -35.04 12.54
CA SER A 46 21.29 -36.16 13.44
C SER A 46 20.17 -35.79 14.43
N GLU A 47 19.37 -36.77 14.84
CA GLU A 47 18.24 -36.58 15.77
C GLU A 47 18.67 -36.03 17.13
N ILE A 48 19.91 -36.32 17.56
CA ILE A 48 20.47 -35.93 18.86
C ILE A 48 20.87 -34.44 18.89
N ASN A 49 21.34 -33.90 17.76
CA ASN A 49 21.84 -32.52 17.66
C ASN A 49 20.92 -31.63 16.81
N PHE A 50 19.66 -32.02 16.58
CA PHE A 50 18.76 -31.25 15.75
C PHE A 50 18.35 -29.93 16.40
N SER A 51 18.53 -28.81 15.68
CA SER A 51 18.10 -27.48 16.12
C SER A 51 17.15 -26.87 15.09
N GLY A 52 15.84 -27.05 15.28
CA GLY A 52 14.82 -26.56 14.35
C GLY A 52 14.95 -25.05 14.04
N GLN A 53 15.31 -24.24 15.03
CA GLN A 53 15.48 -22.79 14.86
C GLN A 53 16.63 -22.42 13.90
N LEU A 54 17.76 -23.14 13.96
CA LEU A 54 18.88 -22.90 13.03
C LEU A 54 18.54 -23.30 11.59
N TRP A 55 17.82 -24.41 11.44
CA TRP A 55 17.31 -24.86 10.15
C TRP A 55 16.34 -23.83 9.56
N LEU A 56 15.37 -23.35 10.35
CA LEU A 56 14.43 -22.30 9.94
C LEU A 56 15.13 -21.01 9.54
N GLU A 57 16.13 -20.56 10.31
CA GLU A 57 16.87 -19.35 9.97
C GLU A 57 17.62 -19.45 8.64
N CYS A 58 18.15 -20.63 8.31
CA CYS A 58 18.75 -20.89 7.01
C CYS A 58 17.71 -20.90 5.88
N MET A 59 16.56 -21.55 6.11
CA MET A 59 15.45 -21.62 5.17
C MET A 59 14.84 -20.24 4.89
N TYR A 60 14.56 -19.46 5.92
CA TYR A 60 14.05 -18.08 5.80
C TYR A 60 15.04 -17.18 5.08
N SER A 61 16.34 -17.36 5.30
CA SER A 61 17.36 -16.61 4.57
C SER A 61 17.42 -17.00 3.09
N CYS A 62 17.20 -18.27 2.74
CA CYS A 62 17.03 -18.70 1.35
C CYS A 62 15.80 -18.05 0.70
N VAL A 63 14.66 -18.07 1.39
CA VAL A 63 13.42 -17.43 0.92
C VAL A 63 13.60 -15.92 0.74
N ALA A 64 14.30 -15.25 1.66
CA ALA A 64 14.59 -13.82 1.57
C ALA A 64 15.44 -13.48 0.33
N VAL A 65 16.48 -14.27 0.04
CA VAL A 65 17.30 -14.09 -1.19
C VAL A 65 16.47 -14.32 -2.45
N ILE A 66 15.61 -15.33 -2.46
CA ILE A 66 14.71 -15.61 -3.59
C ILE A 66 13.75 -14.43 -3.81
N LYS A 67 13.09 -13.96 -2.74
CA LYS A 67 12.16 -12.82 -2.78
C LYS A 67 12.86 -11.57 -3.31
N TRP A 68 14.05 -11.26 -2.79
CA TRP A 68 14.87 -10.15 -3.24
C TRP A 68 15.20 -10.24 -4.74
N ALA A 69 15.71 -11.39 -5.22
CA ALA A 69 16.09 -11.56 -6.62
C ALA A 69 14.89 -11.50 -7.57
N CYS A 70 13.73 -12.00 -7.15
CA CYS A 70 12.47 -11.86 -7.89
C CYS A 70 12.02 -10.40 -7.99
N LEU A 71 12.10 -9.63 -6.90
CA LEU A 71 11.75 -8.21 -6.90
C LEU A 71 12.68 -7.40 -7.80
N GLU A 72 14.00 -7.60 -7.67
CA GLU A 72 14.99 -6.86 -8.47
C GLU A 72 14.85 -7.17 -9.97
N LYS A 73 14.43 -8.40 -10.33
CA LYS A 73 14.08 -8.78 -11.70
C LYS A 73 12.82 -8.08 -12.23
N VAL A 74 11.83 -7.80 -11.37
CA VAL A 74 10.65 -7.02 -11.77
C VAL A 74 11.03 -5.56 -12.01
N PHE A 75 11.86 -4.97 -11.14
CA PHE A 75 12.36 -3.60 -11.33
C PHE A 75 13.25 -3.48 -12.57
N SER A 76 14.14 -4.45 -12.84
CA SER A 76 14.99 -4.44 -14.04
C SER A 76 14.18 -4.51 -15.35
N ARG A 77 13.02 -5.19 -15.35
CA ARG A 77 12.11 -5.24 -16.50
C ARG A 77 11.51 -3.88 -16.85
N GLN A 78 11.36 -2.98 -15.87
CA GLN A 78 10.81 -1.64 -16.09
C GLN A 78 11.81 -0.71 -16.81
N LYS A 79 13.12 -0.88 -16.61
CA LYS A 79 14.15 0.00 -17.20
C LYS A 79 14.64 -0.47 -18.57
N ARG A 80 14.55 0.40 -19.60
CA ARG A 80 15.04 0.38 -21.01
C ARG A 80 16.28 -0.39 -21.53
N ASP A 81 17.13 -1.01 -20.71
CA ASP A 81 18.58 -1.08 -21.02
C ASP A 81 19.15 -2.33 -21.75
N ASN A 82 20.13 -2.18 -22.65
CA ASN A 82 20.82 -3.31 -23.32
C ASN A 82 21.56 -4.26 -22.35
N ARG A 83 21.86 -3.81 -21.12
CA ARG A 83 22.49 -4.61 -20.04
C ARG A 83 21.53 -5.60 -19.34
N ARG A 84 20.25 -5.64 -19.75
CA ARG A 84 19.17 -6.47 -19.19
C ARG A 84 19.43 -7.98 -19.22
N SER A 85 19.98 -8.49 -20.31
CA SER A 85 20.09 -9.93 -20.55
C SER A 85 20.99 -10.61 -19.50
N TYR A 86 22.13 -10.00 -19.21
CA TYR A 86 23.10 -10.48 -18.22
C TYR A 86 22.58 -10.39 -16.79
N LEU A 87 21.98 -9.26 -16.40
CA LEU A 87 21.41 -9.07 -15.06
C LEU A 87 20.24 -10.03 -14.80
N ASN A 88 19.34 -10.21 -15.76
CA ASN A 88 18.21 -11.13 -15.61
C ASN A 88 18.66 -12.60 -15.51
N ARG A 89 19.72 -12.96 -16.23
CA ARG A 89 20.34 -14.29 -16.12
C ARG A 89 20.95 -14.48 -14.74
N ASP A 90 21.64 -13.48 -14.21
CA ASP A 90 22.24 -13.52 -12.87
C ASP A 90 21.20 -13.61 -11.76
N TYR A 91 20.12 -12.81 -11.79
CA TYR A 91 19.02 -12.93 -10.82
C TYR A 91 18.34 -14.31 -10.91
N HIS A 92 18.11 -14.81 -12.13
CA HIS A 92 17.55 -16.15 -12.32
C HIS A 92 18.47 -17.25 -11.77
N ASN A 93 19.78 -17.12 -11.98
CA ASN A 93 20.77 -18.05 -11.43
C ASN A 93 20.79 -18.01 -9.90
N ILE A 94 20.73 -16.82 -9.29
CA ILE A 94 20.63 -16.66 -7.83
C ILE A 94 19.38 -17.37 -7.31
N CYS A 95 18.20 -17.10 -7.89
CA CYS A 95 16.97 -17.81 -7.52
C CYS A 95 17.12 -19.33 -7.64
N LYS A 96 17.65 -19.82 -8.77
CA LYS A 96 17.82 -21.25 -9.04
C LYS A 96 18.75 -21.90 -8.01
N ILE A 97 19.85 -21.23 -7.64
CA ILE A 97 20.78 -21.75 -6.63
C ILE A 97 20.13 -21.73 -5.25
N SER A 98 19.49 -20.64 -4.85
CA SER A 98 18.82 -20.54 -3.54
C SER A 98 17.70 -21.58 -3.40
N VAL A 99 16.92 -21.82 -4.45
CA VAL A 99 15.90 -22.89 -4.47
C VAL A 99 16.55 -24.26 -4.32
N LYS A 100 17.69 -24.52 -4.98
CA LYS A 100 18.42 -25.78 -4.82
C LYS A 100 18.91 -25.99 -3.38
N ILE A 101 19.41 -24.95 -2.72
CA ILE A 101 19.84 -25.00 -1.31
C ILE A 101 18.63 -25.27 -0.39
N LEU A 102 17.52 -24.56 -0.63
CA LEU A 102 16.28 -24.75 0.13
C LEU A 102 15.77 -26.19 0.00
N LEU A 103 15.76 -26.73 -1.23
CA LEU A 103 15.35 -28.10 -1.49
C LEU A 103 16.32 -29.11 -0.88
N SER A 104 17.63 -28.89 -0.95
CA SER A 104 18.59 -29.81 -0.33
C SER A 104 18.41 -29.85 1.19
N LEU A 105 18.19 -28.71 1.83
CA LEU A 105 17.87 -28.64 3.25
C LEU A 105 16.56 -29.39 3.55
N TRP A 106 15.53 -29.19 2.73
CA TRP A 106 14.24 -29.84 2.95
C TRP A 106 14.34 -31.36 2.82
N HIS A 107 15.07 -31.84 1.82
CA HIS A 107 15.23 -33.27 1.58
C HIS A 107 16.12 -33.95 2.63
N SER A 108 17.06 -33.24 3.26
CA SER A 108 17.89 -33.80 4.34
C SER A 108 17.16 -33.98 5.67
N LEU A 109 15.96 -33.42 5.85
CA LEU A 109 15.17 -33.55 7.07
C LEU A 109 14.38 -34.87 7.08
N SER A 110 14.30 -35.52 8.25
CA SER A 110 13.43 -36.67 8.48
C SER A 110 11.94 -36.27 8.42
N PRO A 111 11.01 -37.23 8.24
CA PRO A 111 9.57 -36.94 8.24
C PRO A 111 9.10 -36.21 9.51
N ASP A 112 9.58 -36.62 10.68
CA ASP A 112 9.17 -36.03 11.96
C ASP A 112 9.67 -34.59 12.12
N GLN A 113 10.93 -34.33 11.72
CA GLN A 113 11.48 -32.97 11.70
C GLN A 113 10.71 -32.05 10.74
N LYS A 114 10.24 -32.57 9.59
CA LYS A 114 9.40 -31.80 8.66
C LYS A 114 8.07 -31.44 9.27
N ILE A 115 7.42 -32.35 9.99
CA ILE A 115 6.16 -32.09 10.69
C ILE A 115 6.35 -31.00 11.76
N GLN A 116 7.48 -31.02 12.48
CA GLN A 116 7.81 -30.00 13.48
C GLN A 116 8.05 -28.61 12.84
N LEU A 117 8.68 -28.54 11.68
CA LEU A 117 9.07 -27.27 11.04
C LEU A 117 8.00 -26.66 10.13
N MET A 118 7.12 -27.47 9.53
CA MET A 118 6.09 -26.99 8.59
C MET A 118 5.20 -25.88 9.16
N PRO A 119 4.67 -25.98 10.39
CA PRO A 119 3.80 -24.94 10.94
C PRO A 119 4.50 -23.58 10.98
N GLU A 120 5.74 -23.52 11.47
CA GLU A 120 6.48 -22.27 11.54
C GLU A 120 6.77 -21.69 10.15
N MET A 121 7.18 -22.52 9.18
CA MET A 121 7.47 -22.05 7.82
C MET A 121 6.24 -21.50 7.09
N ILE A 122 5.07 -22.09 7.33
CA ILE A 122 3.84 -21.79 6.58
C ILE A 122 2.96 -20.77 7.34
N SER A 123 3.13 -20.60 8.66
CA SER A 123 2.34 -19.66 9.47
C SER A 123 2.26 -18.25 8.88
N PRO A 124 3.38 -17.61 8.45
CA PRO A 124 3.33 -16.27 7.88
C PRO A 124 2.53 -16.20 6.58
N LEU A 125 2.49 -17.28 5.79
CA LEU A 125 1.66 -17.34 4.59
C LEU A 125 0.19 -17.50 4.94
N ILE A 126 -0.13 -18.37 5.90
CA ILE A 126 -1.50 -18.58 6.37
C ILE A 126 -2.07 -17.29 6.97
N GLU A 127 -1.30 -16.58 7.79
CA GLU A 127 -1.69 -15.29 8.37
C GLU A 127 -2.00 -14.24 7.30
N ASN A 128 -1.15 -14.14 6.27
CA ASN A 128 -1.38 -13.21 5.16
C ASN A 128 -2.61 -13.58 4.31
N ILE A 129 -2.83 -14.88 4.09
CA ILE A 129 -4.00 -15.38 3.35
C ILE A 129 -5.28 -15.12 4.16
N ASN A 130 -5.26 -15.39 5.47
CA ASN A 130 -6.39 -15.14 6.35
C ASN A 130 -6.70 -13.64 6.41
N LYS A 131 -5.68 -12.77 6.60
CA LYS A 131 -5.85 -11.31 6.56
C LYS A 131 -6.44 -10.85 5.23
N LEU A 132 -5.96 -11.38 4.10
CA LEU A 132 -6.53 -11.07 2.78
C LEU A 132 -7.98 -11.53 2.68
N PHE A 133 -8.29 -12.75 3.12
CA PHE A 133 -9.63 -13.31 3.07
C PHE A 133 -10.61 -12.50 3.92
N ASP A 134 -10.21 -12.07 5.12
CA ASP A 134 -11.00 -11.22 6.00
C ASP A 134 -11.28 -9.86 5.36
N LEU A 135 -10.25 -9.21 4.81
CA LEU A 135 -10.38 -7.92 4.13
C LEU A 135 -11.24 -8.01 2.87
N TYR A 136 -11.05 -9.06 2.07
CA TYR A 136 -11.80 -9.26 0.84
C TYR A 136 -13.25 -9.62 1.12
N SER A 137 -13.52 -10.47 2.12
CA SER A 137 -14.87 -10.80 2.56
C SER A 137 -15.60 -9.55 3.09
N SER A 138 -14.89 -8.73 3.86
CA SER A 138 -15.41 -7.43 4.35
C SER A 138 -15.71 -6.46 3.21
N TYR A 139 -14.89 -6.44 2.17
CA TYR A 139 -15.14 -5.64 0.99
C TYR A 139 -16.33 -6.18 0.16
N LEU A 140 -16.42 -7.50 -0.02
CA LEU A 140 -17.52 -8.13 -0.76
C LEU A 140 -18.88 -7.95 -0.09
N SER A 141 -18.95 -7.98 1.25
CA SER A 141 -20.20 -7.77 1.96
C SER A 141 -20.78 -6.37 1.74
N VAL A 142 -19.93 -5.40 1.37
CA VAL A 142 -20.31 -4.00 1.15
C VAL A 142 -20.51 -3.67 -0.33
N LEU A 143 -20.03 -4.51 -1.25
CA LEU A 143 -20.04 -4.23 -2.70
C LEU A 143 -21.42 -4.26 -3.38
N ASN A 144 -22.44 -4.81 -2.73
CA ASN A 144 -23.69 -5.19 -3.38
C ASN A 144 -24.90 -4.32 -3.03
N ILE A 145 -24.68 -3.14 -2.42
CA ILE A 145 -25.78 -2.41 -1.83
C ILE A 145 -25.64 -0.90 -2.09
N GLN A 146 -26.71 -0.29 -2.60
CA GLN A 146 -26.74 1.00 -3.28
C GLN A 146 -27.00 2.21 -2.37
N SER A 147 -26.99 2.05 -1.04
CA SER A 147 -27.31 3.17 -0.14
C SER A 147 -26.09 4.05 0.14
N GLN A 148 -26.32 5.35 0.25
CA GLN A 148 -25.31 6.36 0.57
C GLN A 148 -24.51 6.04 1.86
N THR A 149 -25.15 5.31 2.78
CA THR A 149 -24.61 4.84 4.06
C THR A 149 -23.58 3.70 3.94
N GLN A 150 -23.59 2.94 2.84
CA GLN A 150 -22.62 1.87 2.58
C GLN A 150 -21.45 2.31 1.72
N ILE A 151 -21.55 3.51 1.13
CA ILE A 151 -20.41 4.12 0.46
C ILE A 151 -19.31 4.37 1.49
N GLU A 152 -19.64 4.82 2.71
CA GLU A 152 -18.64 5.08 3.76
C GLU A 152 -17.93 3.80 4.23
N THR A 153 -18.68 2.72 4.46
CA THR A 153 -18.09 1.42 4.79
C THR A 153 -17.29 0.85 3.62
N GLY A 154 -17.75 1.08 2.38
CA GLY A 154 -17.05 0.67 1.16
C GLY A 154 -15.74 1.43 0.94
N LEU A 155 -15.74 2.75 1.19
CA LEU A 155 -14.55 3.61 1.20
C LEU A 155 -13.54 3.09 2.23
N PHE A 156 -13.99 2.76 3.44
CA PHE A 156 -13.13 2.22 4.47
C PHE A 156 -12.51 0.86 4.09
N CYS A 157 -13.32 -0.10 3.65
CA CYS A 157 -12.82 -1.42 3.24
C CYS A 157 -11.87 -1.35 2.03
N THR A 158 -12.13 -0.44 1.08
CA THR A 158 -11.24 -0.25 -0.07
C THR A 158 -9.89 0.34 0.34
N VAL A 159 -9.86 1.30 1.27
CA VAL A 159 -8.59 1.84 1.80
C VAL A 159 -7.76 0.74 2.45
N GLN A 160 -8.36 -0.13 3.27
CA GLN A 160 -7.64 -1.23 3.91
C GLN A 160 -7.06 -2.24 2.91
N LEU A 161 -7.81 -2.56 1.85
CA LEU A 161 -7.30 -3.40 0.77
C LEU A 161 -6.13 -2.73 0.04
N ILE A 162 -6.20 -1.43 -0.22
CA ILE A 162 -5.14 -0.67 -0.86
C ILE A 162 -3.86 -0.68 0.01
N GLU A 163 -3.99 -0.45 1.32
CA GLU A 163 -2.88 -0.51 2.27
C GLU A 163 -2.25 -1.90 2.31
N PHE A 164 -3.07 -2.96 2.37
CA PHE A 164 -2.59 -4.33 2.31
C PHE A 164 -1.85 -4.64 0.99
N TYR A 165 -2.38 -4.22 -0.16
CA TYR A 165 -1.68 -4.42 -1.44
C TYR A 165 -0.37 -3.62 -1.54
N LEU A 166 -0.30 -2.46 -0.86
CA LEU A 166 0.93 -1.68 -0.74
C LEU A 166 1.96 -2.43 0.13
N GLU A 167 1.56 -2.96 1.28
CA GLU A 167 2.40 -3.81 2.16
C GLU A 167 2.95 -5.03 1.41
N MET A 168 2.11 -5.67 0.58
CA MET A 168 2.49 -6.84 -0.21
C MET A 168 3.31 -6.51 -1.47
N GLY A 169 3.46 -5.23 -1.83
CA GLY A 169 4.19 -4.77 -3.01
C GLY A 169 3.49 -5.10 -4.35
N GLN A 170 2.18 -5.33 -4.34
CA GLN A 170 1.39 -5.65 -5.54
C GLN A 170 0.89 -4.38 -6.23
N ASN A 171 1.80 -3.65 -6.87
CA ASN A 171 1.55 -2.33 -7.46
C ASN A 171 0.40 -2.29 -8.49
N SER A 172 0.16 -3.39 -9.22
CA SER A 172 -0.94 -3.46 -10.19
C SER A 172 -2.31 -3.49 -9.51
N LEU A 173 -2.46 -4.31 -8.48
CA LEU A 173 -3.71 -4.40 -7.71
C LEU A 173 -3.92 -3.12 -6.91
N TYR A 174 -2.87 -2.59 -6.30
CA TYR A 174 -2.88 -1.29 -5.64
C TYR A 174 -3.50 -0.21 -6.54
N LEU A 175 -3.02 -0.06 -7.78
CA LEU A 175 -3.56 0.95 -8.70
C LEU A 175 -5.00 0.65 -9.13
N ILE A 176 -5.38 -0.61 -9.33
CA ILE A 176 -6.76 -0.96 -9.68
C ILE A 176 -7.71 -0.54 -8.55
N TYR A 177 -7.39 -0.89 -7.31
CA TYR A 177 -8.23 -0.53 -6.17
C TYR A 177 -8.16 0.95 -5.83
N LEU A 178 -7.04 1.64 -6.08
CA LEU A 178 -6.93 3.09 -5.96
C LEU A 178 -7.92 3.83 -6.87
N TYR A 179 -8.08 3.37 -8.12
CA TYR A 179 -9.09 3.94 -9.02
C TYR A 179 -10.53 3.57 -8.64
N LYS A 180 -10.77 2.39 -8.08
CA LYS A 180 -12.08 2.07 -7.48
C LYS A 180 -12.40 3.02 -6.33
N LEU A 181 -11.42 3.32 -5.47
CA LEU A 181 -11.57 4.30 -4.39
C LEU A 181 -11.81 5.72 -4.93
N TYR A 182 -11.13 6.11 -6.00
CA TYR A 182 -11.40 7.38 -6.70
C TYR A 182 -12.86 7.47 -7.16
N ASP A 183 -13.37 6.43 -7.83
CA ASP A 183 -14.73 6.41 -8.36
C ASP A 183 -15.78 6.46 -7.22
N LEU A 184 -15.50 5.77 -6.10
CA LEU A 184 -16.32 5.86 -4.89
C LEU A 184 -16.31 7.27 -4.29
N ASN A 185 -15.14 7.92 -4.17
CA ASN A 185 -15.06 9.29 -3.66
C ASN A 185 -15.81 10.29 -4.53
N ILE A 186 -15.77 10.14 -5.86
CA ILE A 186 -16.60 10.95 -6.75
C ILE A 186 -18.09 10.72 -6.50
N SER A 187 -18.52 9.46 -6.35
CA SER A 187 -19.93 9.16 -6.05
C SER A 187 -20.39 9.70 -4.69
N ALA A 188 -19.48 9.81 -3.73
CA ALA A 188 -19.73 10.39 -2.41
C ALA A 188 -19.73 11.94 -2.41
N GLY A 189 -19.25 12.59 -3.47
CA GLY A 189 -19.03 14.05 -3.50
C GLY A 189 -17.75 14.50 -2.79
N ASN A 190 -16.87 13.57 -2.42
CA ASN A 190 -15.60 13.82 -1.73
C ASN A 190 -14.51 14.18 -2.75
N TRP A 191 -14.55 15.41 -3.27
CA TRP A 191 -13.67 15.86 -4.36
C TRP A 191 -12.19 15.93 -3.95
N VAL A 192 -11.89 16.36 -2.72
CA VAL A 192 -10.52 16.50 -2.21
C VAL A 192 -9.89 15.12 -2.05
N GLU A 193 -10.60 14.18 -1.46
CA GLU A 193 -10.16 12.80 -1.24
C GLU A 193 -9.95 12.09 -2.58
N ALA A 194 -10.83 12.32 -3.57
CA ALA A 194 -10.61 11.85 -4.94
C ALA A 194 -9.30 12.42 -5.53
N ALA A 195 -9.01 13.71 -5.36
CA ALA A 195 -7.74 14.29 -5.82
C ALA A 195 -6.51 13.68 -5.12
N ILE A 196 -6.60 13.41 -3.81
CA ILE A 196 -5.53 12.75 -3.04
C ILE A 196 -5.27 11.33 -3.55
N THR A 197 -6.30 10.58 -3.96
CA THR A 197 -6.07 9.27 -4.59
C THR A 197 -5.28 9.37 -5.89
N LEU A 198 -5.53 10.40 -6.71
CA LEU A 198 -4.73 10.67 -7.90
C LEU A 198 -3.30 11.13 -7.57
N GLN A 199 -3.11 11.88 -6.48
CA GLN A 199 -1.79 12.26 -5.99
C GLN A 199 -0.94 11.02 -5.68
N ARG A 200 -1.54 10.01 -5.04
CA ARG A 200 -0.88 8.71 -4.79
C ARG A 200 -0.50 7.98 -6.08
N HIS A 201 -1.24 8.17 -7.18
CA HIS A 201 -0.83 7.64 -8.49
C HIS A 201 0.29 8.48 -9.12
N SER A 202 0.18 9.81 -9.05
CA SER A 202 1.18 10.75 -9.57
C SER A 202 2.58 10.53 -8.95
N SER A 203 2.65 10.19 -7.66
CA SER A 203 3.91 9.90 -6.97
C SER A 203 4.61 8.62 -7.48
N LEU A 204 3.89 7.71 -8.15
CA LEU A 204 4.47 6.54 -8.80
C LEU A 204 5.05 6.85 -10.19
N LEU A 205 4.77 8.04 -10.74
CA LEU A 205 5.18 8.48 -12.07
C LEU A 205 6.36 9.46 -11.99
N ASN A 206 7.26 9.37 -12.96
CA ASN A 206 8.37 10.30 -13.11
C ASN A 206 8.16 11.21 -14.33
N TRP A 207 8.76 12.41 -14.29
CA TRP A 207 8.77 13.35 -15.42
C TRP A 207 9.79 12.88 -16.48
N THR A 208 9.50 11.75 -17.12
CA THR A 208 10.37 11.16 -18.16
C THR A 208 9.58 10.81 -19.43
N ASN A 209 10.28 10.84 -20.56
CA ASN A 209 9.73 10.45 -21.86
C ASN A 209 9.65 8.93 -22.03
N GLU A 210 9.91 8.15 -20.98
CA GLU A 210 9.79 6.71 -21.02
C GLU A 210 8.32 6.28 -21.10
N ARG A 211 8.05 5.15 -21.78
CA ARG A 211 6.70 4.60 -21.80
C ARG A 211 6.32 4.11 -20.40
N PRO A 212 5.12 4.43 -19.88
CA PRO A 212 4.64 3.87 -18.62
C PRO A 212 4.61 2.34 -18.69
N SER A 213 5.01 1.70 -17.60
CA SER A 213 4.80 0.27 -17.41
C SER A 213 3.31 -0.05 -17.47
N LYS A 214 2.93 -1.25 -17.95
CA LYS A 214 1.51 -1.63 -18.15
C LYS A 214 0.63 -1.42 -16.91
N TYR A 215 1.16 -1.63 -15.71
CA TYR A 215 0.42 -1.45 -14.46
C TYR A 215 0.12 0.03 -14.15
N LEU A 216 0.93 0.98 -14.64
CA LEU A 216 0.81 2.41 -14.38
C LEU A 216 -0.34 3.08 -15.12
N TYR A 217 -0.89 2.46 -16.16
CA TYR A 217 -2.09 2.95 -16.83
C TYR A 217 -3.35 2.81 -15.95
N GLY A 218 -3.26 2.06 -14.84
CA GLY A 218 -4.39 1.84 -13.94
C GLY A 218 -5.55 1.09 -14.60
N ALA A 219 -6.69 1.02 -13.91
CA ALA A 219 -7.89 0.38 -14.43
C ALA A 219 -8.58 1.17 -15.56
N ARG A 220 -8.20 2.44 -15.77
CA ARG A 220 -8.82 3.31 -16.77
C ARG A 220 -8.22 3.07 -18.15
N LYS A 221 -9.01 2.45 -19.03
CA LYS A 221 -8.64 2.27 -20.44
C LYS A 221 -8.31 3.59 -21.16
N GLN A 222 -8.91 4.71 -20.72
CA GLN A 222 -8.64 6.04 -21.26
C GLN A 222 -7.18 6.49 -21.05
N ASN A 223 -6.50 6.02 -20.00
CA ASN A 223 -5.10 6.36 -19.75
C ASN A 223 -4.14 5.72 -20.78
N LEU A 224 -4.60 4.70 -21.54
CA LEU A 224 -3.79 4.03 -22.57
C LEU A 224 -3.43 4.95 -23.74
N ILE A 225 -4.12 6.09 -23.89
CA ILE A 225 -3.87 7.08 -24.93
C ILE A 225 -2.51 7.75 -24.73
N PHE A 226 -2.02 7.84 -23.47
CA PHE A 226 -0.77 8.51 -23.16
C PHE A 226 0.44 7.60 -23.42
N THR A 227 1.30 8.00 -24.36
CA THR A 227 2.46 7.18 -24.75
C THR A 227 3.66 7.33 -23.81
N THR A 228 3.73 8.39 -23.00
CA THR A 228 4.87 8.75 -22.12
C THR A 228 4.43 8.96 -20.68
N GLN A 229 5.29 8.63 -19.71
CA GLN A 229 5.04 8.86 -18.28
C GLN A 229 4.78 10.33 -17.98
N MET A 230 5.55 11.21 -18.62
CA MET A 230 5.38 12.65 -18.52
C MET A 230 3.96 13.11 -18.89
N ALA A 231 3.47 12.75 -20.09
CA ALA A 231 2.12 13.12 -20.53
C ALA A 231 1.01 12.54 -19.64
N LEU A 232 1.16 11.30 -19.16
CA LEU A 232 0.21 10.71 -18.23
C LEU A 232 0.22 11.47 -16.89
N LYS A 233 1.40 11.85 -16.39
CA LYS A 233 1.54 12.61 -15.15
C LYS A 233 0.97 14.02 -15.27
N GLU A 234 1.23 14.71 -16.39
CA GLU A 234 0.65 16.01 -16.72
C GLU A 234 -0.89 15.95 -16.67
N TYR A 235 -1.48 14.96 -17.34
CA TYR A 235 -2.93 14.76 -17.33
C TYR A 235 -3.49 14.55 -15.92
N ILE A 236 -2.84 13.69 -15.13
CA ILE A 236 -3.27 13.42 -13.75
C ILE A 236 -3.17 14.67 -12.89
N CYS A 237 -2.07 15.43 -12.98
CA CYS A 237 -1.88 16.68 -12.23
C CYS A 237 -2.93 17.74 -12.60
N VAL A 238 -3.29 17.86 -13.88
CA VAL A 238 -4.34 18.77 -14.34
C VAL A 238 -5.71 18.37 -13.80
N GLU A 239 -6.04 17.08 -13.82
CA GLU A 239 -7.28 16.56 -13.22
C GLU A 239 -7.31 16.75 -11.70
N MET A 240 -6.19 16.54 -11.01
CA MET A 240 -6.05 16.81 -9.58
C MET A 240 -6.34 18.27 -9.23
N ALA A 241 -5.74 19.22 -9.96
CA ALA A 241 -5.95 20.64 -9.72
C ALA A 241 -7.43 21.03 -9.85
N LYS A 242 -8.14 20.50 -10.86
CA LYS A 242 -9.59 20.73 -11.05
C LYS A 242 -10.42 20.16 -9.89
N LEU A 243 -10.06 18.99 -9.37
CA LEU A 243 -10.77 18.36 -8.26
C LEU A 243 -10.53 19.11 -6.95
N PHE A 244 -9.30 19.56 -6.68
CA PHE A 244 -8.99 20.40 -5.52
C PHE A 244 -9.73 21.75 -5.57
N GLU A 245 -9.83 22.36 -6.75
CA GLU A 245 -10.63 23.58 -6.93
C GLU A 245 -12.11 23.35 -6.62
N LYS A 246 -12.70 22.26 -7.14
CA LYS A 246 -14.09 21.87 -6.84
C LYS A 246 -14.32 21.57 -5.35
N GLY A 247 -13.35 20.96 -4.69
CA GLY A 247 -13.37 20.67 -3.27
C GLY A 247 -13.03 21.86 -2.37
N GLN A 248 -12.87 23.06 -2.92
CA GLN A 248 -12.52 24.30 -2.20
C GLN A 248 -11.19 24.22 -1.42
N HIS A 249 -10.30 23.31 -1.82
CA HIS A 249 -8.97 23.15 -1.21
C HIS A 249 -7.91 23.78 -2.11
N TRP A 250 -7.97 25.10 -2.22
CA TRP A 250 -7.19 25.87 -3.20
C TRP A 250 -5.68 25.84 -2.95
N GLU A 251 -5.22 25.66 -1.71
CA GLU A 251 -3.79 25.58 -1.39
C GLU A 251 -3.13 24.37 -2.08
N LEU A 252 -3.78 23.20 -2.02
CA LEU A 252 -3.32 21.99 -2.69
C LEU A 252 -3.41 22.11 -4.21
N ALA A 253 -4.43 22.80 -4.73
CA ALA A 253 -4.52 23.12 -6.16
C ALA A 253 -3.36 24.01 -6.63
N ILE A 254 -2.96 25.00 -5.81
CA ILE A 254 -1.82 25.87 -6.11
C ILE A 254 -0.51 25.09 -6.03
N GLU A 255 -0.35 24.20 -5.07
CA GLU A 255 0.83 23.33 -4.94
C GLU A 255 1.01 22.45 -6.19
N THR A 256 -0.05 21.79 -6.65
CA THR A 256 0.00 20.97 -7.87
C THR A 256 0.26 21.83 -9.12
N ASN A 257 -0.31 23.03 -9.19
CA ASN A 257 -0.02 23.96 -10.28
C ASN A 257 1.44 24.43 -10.27
N ARG A 258 2.06 24.62 -9.10
CA ARG A 258 3.49 24.98 -8.99
C ARG A 258 4.40 23.88 -9.51
N GLU A 259 4.08 22.61 -9.24
CA GLU A 259 4.80 21.49 -9.85
C GLU A 259 4.71 21.55 -11.38
N LEU A 260 3.52 21.79 -11.94
CA LEU A 260 3.32 21.92 -13.38
C LEU A 260 4.03 23.14 -13.98
N ILE A 261 4.01 24.29 -13.29
CA ILE A 261 4.70 25.51 -13.71
C ILE A 261 6.20 25.24 -13.86
N ASN A 262 6.82 24.61 -12.87
CA ASN A 262 8.25 24.27 -12.95
C ASN A 262 8.55 23.38 -14.16
N VAL A 263 7.69 22.40 -14.44
CA VAL A 263 7.86 21.50 -15.60
C VAL A 263 7.64 22.24 -16.93
N TYR A 264 6.68 23.16 -17.01
CA TYR A 264 6.46 23.97 -18.22
C TYR A 264 7.58 24.99 -18.47
N GLU A 265 8.20 25.51 -17.42
CA GLU A 265 9.32 26.44 -17.52
C GLU A 265 10.64 25.74 -17.90
N THR A 266 10.90 24.55 -17.33
CA THR A 266 12.21 23.89 -17.46
C THR A 266 12.27 22.78 -18.51
N ILE A 267 11.16 22.05 -18.74
CA ILE A 267 11.15 20.83 -19.57
C ILE A 267 10.40 21.06 -20.89
N PHE A 268 9.16 21.55 -20.84
CA PHE A 268 8.33 21.69 -22.04
C PHE A 268 8.55 23.00 -22.79
N PHE A 269 8.96 24.07 -22.10
CA PHE A 269 8.99 25.44 -22.61
C PHE A 269 7.65 25.90 -23.21
N ASP A 270 6.53 25.42 -22.65
CA ASP A 270 5.18 25.81 -23.06
C ASP A 270 4.71 27.03 -22.27
N TYR A 271 5.10 28.21 -22.75
CA TYR A 271 4.80 29.47 -22.09
C TYR A 271 3.31 29.86 -22.16
N ILE A 272 2.54 29.30 -23.09
CA ILE A 272 1.10 29.57 -23.20
C ILE A 272 0.39 28.92 -22.02
N LYS A 273 0.57 27.61 -21.83
CA LYS A 273 0.03 26.89 -20.67
C LYS A 273 0.55 27.43 -19.35
N LEU A 274 1.82 27.84 -19.31
CA LEU A 274 2.42 28.49 -18.14
C LEU A 274 1.64 29.77 -17.78
N SER A 275 1.37 30.64 -18.75
CA SER A 275 0.65 31.89 -18.52
C SER A 275 -0.77 31.65 -18.00
N GLU A 276 -1.45 30.63 -18.50
CA GLU A 276 -2.79 30.24 -18.04
C GLU A 276 -2.76 29.71 -16.60
N LEU A 277 -1.78 28.88 -16.25
CA LEU A 277 -1.60 28.40 -14.87
C LEU A 277 -1.29 29.51 -13.89
N LEU A 278 -0.45 30.49 -14.28
CA LEU A 278 -0.14 31.64 -13.44
C LEU A 278 -1.38 32.51 -13.19
N LYS A 279 -2.19 32.75 -14.21
CA LYS A 279 -3.49 33.43 -14.06
C LYS A 279 -4.44 32.66 -13.14
N LYS A 280 -4.49 31.33 -13.27
CA LYS A 280 -5.27 30.48 -12.36
C LYS A 280 -4.78 30.57 -10.92
N ASN A 281 -3.47 30.54 -10.68
CA ASN A 281 -2.93 30.70 -9.33
C ASN A 281 -3.28 32.06 -8.73
N ALA A 282 -3.19 33.14 -9.51
CA ALA A 282 -3.63 34.47 -9.06
C ALA A 282 -5.11 34.47 -8.63
N TYR A 283 -5.97 33.87 -9.44
CA TYR A 283 -7.40 33.71 -9.12
C TYR A 283 -7.64 32.86 -7.85
N LEU A 284 -6.89 31.77 -7.66
CA LEU A 284 -7.00 30.94 -6.47
C LEU A 284 -6.51 31.66 -5.20
N TYR A 285 -5.44 32.46 -5.28
CA TYR A 285 -5.00 33.29 -4.15
C TYR A 285 -6.09 34.30 -3.74
N GLU A 286 -6.76 34.90 -4.72
CA GLU A 286 -7.88 35.80 -4.47
C GLU A 286 -9.05 35.09 -3.79
N LYS A 287 -9.41 33.88 -4.25
CA LYS A 287 -10.44 33.05 -3.62
C LYS A 287 -10.12 32.71 -2.15
N ILE A 288 -8.89 32.31 -1.84
CA ILE A 288 -8.47 31.97 -0.46
C ILE A 288 -8.76 33.11 0.52
N ILE A 289 -8.57 34.36 0.09
CA ILE A 289 -8.76 35.54 0.94
C ILE A 289 -10.23 35.98 0.96
N LYS A 290 -10.92 35.93 -0.18
CA LYS A 290 -12.25 36.54 -0.34
C LYS A 290 -13.41 35.62 0.02
N GLU A 291 -13.28 34.31 -0.21
CA GLU A 291 -14.36 33.35 0.02
C GLU A 291 -14.24 32.73 1.42
N LEU A 292 -15.33 32.78 2.19
CA LEU A 292 -15.41 32.15 3.49
C LEU A 292 -15.53 30.63 3.33
N ARG A 293 -14.58 29.89 3.91
CA ARG A 293 -14.65 28.43 3.99
C ARG A 293 -15.40 28.01 5.25
N LEU A 294 -16.32 27.08 5.07
CA LEU A 294 -17.03 26.46 6.19
C LEU A 294 -16.12 25.40 6.80
N GLU A 295 -15.79 25.56 8.08
CA GLU A 295 -14.98 24.57 8.79
C GLU A 295 -15.77 23.27 9.02
N SER A 296 -15.07 22.14 8.89
CA SER A 296 -15.60 20.81 9.24
C SER A 296 -15.35 20.53 10.71
N ASN A 297 -16.37 20.06 11.42
CA ASN A 297 -16.18 19.49 12.75
C ASN A 297 -15.51 18.11 12.66
N TYR A 298 -14.74 17.74 13.68
CA TYR A 298 -14.11 16.43 13.78
C TYR A 298 -14.68 15.68 14.99
N PHE A 299 -15.02 14.41 14.80
CA PHE A 299 -15.64 13.57 15.82
C PHE A 299 -14.79 12.33 16.10
N LEU A 300 -14.49 12.05 17.36
CA LEU A 300 -13.71 10.86 17.74
C LEU A 300 -14.66 9.69 18.01
N ILE A 301 -14.53 8.61 17.25
CA ILE A 301 -15.40 7.44 17.35
C ILE A 301 -14.56 6.21 17.66
N ALA A 302 -14.91 5.51 18.73
CA ALA A 302 -14.26 4.28 19.15
C ALA A 302 -15.23 3.11 19.04
N PHE A 303 -14.79 2.04 18.36
CA PHE A 303 -15.57 0.82 18.17
C PHE A 303 -15.09 -0.25 19.15
N TYR A 304 -16.03 -0.90 19.85
CA TYR A 304 -15.76 -1.92 20.86
C TYR A 304 -16.66 -3.14 20.68
N GLY A 305 -16.25 -4.28 21.22
CA GLY A 305 -17.04 -5.51 21.28
C GLY A 305 -16.53 -6.66 20.41
N LYS A 306 -16.78 -7.90 20.86
CA LYS A 306 -16.27 -9.13 20.23
C LYS A 306 -16.93 -9.47 18.89
N LYS A 307 -18.19 -9.05 18.68
CA LYS A 307 -18.93 -9.25 17.41
C LYS A 307 -18.66 -8.14 16.38
N CYS A 308 -17.80 -7.18 16.70
CA CYS A 308 -17.38 -6.17 15.74
C CYS A 308 -16.48 -6.82 14.68
N PRO A 309 -16.59 -6.39 13.41
CA PRO A 309 -15.64 -6.82 12.40
C PRO A 309 -14.21 -6.53 12.85
N SER A 310 -13.30 -7.46 12.61
CA SER A 310 -11.89 -7.37 13.02
C SER A 310 -11.21 -6.07 12.57
N TYR A 311 -11.72 -5.47 11.49
CA TYR A 311 -11.23 -4.21 10.98
C TYR A 311 -11.60 -2.97 11.81
N LEU A 312 -12.73 -2.98 12.55
CA LEU A 312 -13.18 -1.91 13.45
C LEU A 312 -12.87 -2.20 14.92
N ALA A 313 -12.86 -3.48 15.31
CA ALA A 313 -12.78 -3.87 16.71
C ALA A 313 -11.61 -3.22 17.45
N ASN A 314 -11.93 -2.53 18.55
CA ASN A 314 -10.99 -1.89 19.49
C ASN A 314 -10.13 -0.78 18.87
N LYS A 315 -10.62 -0.13 17.81
CA LYS A 315 -9.95 1.00 17.16
C LYS A 315 -10.72 2.28 17.37
N LYS A 316 -9.97 3.38 17.44
CA LYS A 316 -10.48 4.75 17.49
C LYS A 316 -10.21 5.43 16.16
N PHE A 317 -11.18 6.16 15.65
CA PHE A 317 -11.13 6.87 14.38
C PHE A 317 -11.58 8.30 14.56
N ILE A 318 -10.98 9.21 13.80
CA ILE A 318 -11.42 10.60 13.71
C ILE A 318 -12.19 10.74 12.41
N PHE A 319 -13.47 11.07 12.52
CA PHE A 319 -14.33 11.34 11.38
C PHE A 319 -14.37 12.83 11.13
N ARG A 320 -14.11 13.23 9.88
CA ARG A 320 -14.36 14.58 9.41
C ARG A 320 -15.83 14.70 9.04
N GLY A 321 -16.54 15.62 9.68
CA GLY A 321 -17.92 15.96 9.36
C GLY A 321 -18.03 16.75 8.05
N GLN A 322 -19.22 16.71 7.46
CA GLN A 322 -19.56 17.57 6.33
C GLN A 322 -19.53 19.06 6.78
N PRO A 323 -19.39 20.01 5.83
CA PRO A 323 -19.41 21.43 6.18
C PRO A 323 -20.68 21.80 6.95
N LEU A 324 -20.53 22.46 8.10
CA LEU A 324 -21.63 22.81 9.04
C LEU A 324 -22.39 21.61 9.64
N GLU A 325 -21.86 20.40 9.57
CA GLU A 325 -22.52 19.23 10.17
C GLU A 325 -22.49 19.34 11.70
N SER A 326 -23.68 19.43 12.29
CA SER A 326 -23.85 19.37 13.74
C SER A 326 -23.64 17.94 14.25
N TRP A 327 -23.30 17.82 15.54
CA TRP A 327 -23.22 16.51 16.19
C TRP A 327 -24.52 15.69 16.04
N ALA A 328 -25.69 16.33 16.18
CA ALA A 328 -26.97 15.64 16.08
C ALA A 328 -27.21 15.04 14.68
N THR A 329 -26.93 15.82 13.64
CA THR A 329 -27.05 15.38 12.23
C THR A 329 -26.03 14.29 11.90
N PHE A 330 -24.79 14.43 12.39
CA PHE A 330 -23.76 13.42 12.23
C PHE A 330 -24.17 12.10 12.91
N LYS A 331 -24.64 12.16 14.15
CA LYS A 331 -25.08 10.98 14.92
C LYS A 331 -26.20 10.23 14.19
N GLN A 332 -27.18 10.95 13.63
CA GLN A 332 -28.26 10.34 12.87
C GLN A 332 -27.76 9.62 11.60
N ARG A 333 -26.88 10.28 10.84
CA ARG A 333 -26.26 9.69 9.64
C ARG A 333 -25.38 8.49 9.97
N PHE A 334 -24.62 8.58 11.06
CA PHE A 334 -23.76 7.51 11.54
C PHE A 334 -24.58 6.30 12.01
N LEU A 335 -25.64 6.51 12.80
CA LEU A 335 -26.55 5.44 13.22
C LEU A 335 -27.30 4.79 12.05
N ALA A 336 -27.65 5.57 11.02
CA ALA A 336 -28.23 5.04 9.79
C ALA A 336 -27.24 4.16 9.02
N SER A 337 -25.93 4.39 9.17
CA SER A 337 -24.86 3.61 8.53
C SER A 337 -24.46 2.39 9.35
N PHE A 338 -24.61 2.47 10.67
CA PHE A 338 -24.20 1.45 11.63
C PHE A 338 -25.37 1.03 12.53
N SER A 339 -26.51 0.65 11.93
CA SER A 339 -27.73 0.25 12.65
C SER A 339 -27.52 -0.91 13.64
N ASP A 340 -26.49 -1.71 13.41
CA ASP A 340 -26.15 -2.87 14.24
C ASP A 340 -25.40 -2.51 15.54
N PHE A 341 -24.98 -1.25 15.71
CA PHE A 341 -24.13 -0.83 16.82
C PHE A 341 -24.93 -0.10 17.89
N LYS A 342 -24.71 -0.48 19.15
CA LYS A 342 -25.27 0.23 20.32
C LYS A 342 -24.37 1.42 20.66
N PHE A 343 -25.00 2.57 20.84
CA PHE A 343 -24.31 3.84 21.08
C PHE A 343 -24.12 4.10 22.58
N ILE A 344 -22.91 4.54 22.97
CA ILE A 344 -22.53 4.85 24.35
C ILE A 344 -22.05 6.29 24.41
N GLU A 345 -22.72 7.11 25.22
CA GLU A 345 -22.42 8.55 25.40
C GLU A 345 -21.43 8.83 26.53
N SER A 346 -21.17 7.87 27.43
CA SER A 346 -20.31 8.11 28.59
C SER A 346 -18.83 7.86 28.27
N MET A 347 -17.99 8.87 28.56
CA MET A 347 -16.53 8.72 28.63
C MET A 347 -16.07 7.97 29.90
N GLU A 348 -16.98 7.69 30.83
CA GLU A 348 -16.67 7.10 32.14
C GLU A 348 -16.41 5.59 32.10
N ILE A 349 -16.85 4.90 31.04
CA ILE A 349 -16.66 3.45 30.92
C ILE A 349 -15.25 3.18 30.39
N THR A 350 -14.48 2.39 31.12
CA THR A 350 -13.11 2.04 30.74
C THR A 350 -13.11 1.19 29.46
N SER A 351 -12.13 1.43 28.59
CA SER A 351 -11.99 0.69 27.33
C SER A 351 -11.86 -0.82 27.53
N GLU A 352 -11.41 -1.27 28.70
CA GLU A 352 -11.21 -2.69 29.02
C GLU A 352 -12.53 -3.44 29.33
N GLU A 353 -13.53 -2.75 29.88
CA GLU A 353 -14.86 -3.32 30.13
C GLU A 353 -15.67 -3.42 28.83
N LEU A 354 -15.57 -2.40 27.98
CA LEU A 354 -16.19 -2.37 26.65
C LEU A 354 -15.56 -3.37 25.67
N GLN A 355 -14.28 -3.72 25.84
CA GLN A 355 -13.60 -4.74 25.04
C GLN A 355 -14.11 -6.16 25.32
N LYS A 356 -14.61 -6.42 26.53
CA LYS A 356 -15.07 -7.75 26.94
C LYS A 356 -16.52 -8.04 26.54
N SER A 357 -17.30 -7.02 26.17
CA SER A 357 -18.71 -7.17 25.80
C SER A 357 -18.90 -7.99 24.52
N GLU A 358 -19.97 -8.78 24.48
CA GLU A 358 -20.33 -9.53 23.27
C GLU A 358 -21.02 -8.67 22.21
N ASP A 359 -21.64 -7.56 22.62
CA ASP A 359 -22.37 -6.66 21.73
C ASP A 359 -21.44 -5.71 20.95
N LYS A 360 -21.91 -5.25 19.79
CA LYS A 360 -21.24 -4.21 18.99
C LYS A 360 -21.50 -2.84 19.62
N LEU A 361 -20.47 -2.17 20.10
CA LEU A 361 -20.57 -0.91 20.83
C LEU A 361 -19.80 0.21 20.10
N VAL A 362 -20.35 1.43 20.14
CA VAL A 362 -19.68 2.65 19.66
C VAL A 362 -19.69 3.70 20.76
N GLN A 363 -18.51 4.20 21.09
CA GLN A 363 -18.31 5.34 21.98
C GLN A 363 -17.90 6.56 21.16
N VAL A 364 -18.42 7.74 21.49
CA VAL A 364 -18.07 8.99 20.80
C VAL A 364 -17.60 10.05 21.79
N GLY A 365 -16.61 10.82 21.38
CA GLY A 365 -16.02 11.91 22.15
C GLY A 365 -15.62 13.11 21.31
#